data_AF-A0AAU6AYC5-F1
#
_entry.id   AF-A0AAU6AYC5-F1
#
_cell.length_a   1.000
_cell.length_b   1.000
_cell.length_c   1.000
_cell.angle_alpha   90.00
_cell.angle_beta   90.00
_cell.angle_gamma   90.00
#
_symmetry.space_group_name_H-M   'P 1'
#
loop_
_entity.id
_entity.type
_entity.pdbx_description
1 polymer ?
#
loop_
_entity_poly.entity_id
_entity_poly.type
_entity_poly.pdbx_seq_one_letter_code
_entity_poly.pdbx_strand_id
1 'polypeptide(L)'
;MARSLSRTTTALWTAVPLLFGLALLAYLAGGALTAIDEVRERCAKEIVPASAPLDHMDGGFLPLHWTCVFEDGTTYEGVPSWTNPVVFGALGGIMACVMASLVLDRRFRGRARNSPT
;
A
#
# COMPACT_ATOMS: atom_id res chain seq x y z
N MET A 1 -5.65 34.87 10.03
CA MET A 1 -4.89 33.61 10.27
C MET A 1 -5.79 32.39 10.49
N ALA A 2 -6.86 32.44 11.29
CA ALA A 2 -7.73 31.28 11.56
C ALA A 2 -8.29 30.55 10.31
N ARG A 3 -8.64 31.29 9.23
CA ARG A 3 -9.17 30.70 7.98
C ARG A 3 -8.14 29.94 7.14
N SER A 4 -6.85 30.30 7.24
CA SER A 4 -5.78 29.58 6.52
C SER A 4 -5.53 28.23 7.17
N LEU A 5 -5.66 28.17 8.49
CA LEU A 5 -5.38 26.96 9.24
C LEU A 5 -6.46 25.89 9.06
N SER A 6 -7.74 26.30 9.11
CA SER A 6 -8.84 25.37 8.87
C SER A 6 -8.76 24.76 7.46
N ARG A 7 -8.37 25.54 6.45
CA ARG A 7 -8.11 25.01 5.09
C ARG A 7 -7.03 23.93 5.07
N THR A 8 -5.93 24.12 5.79
CA THR A 8 -4.82 23.14 5.79
C THR A 8 -5.20 21.85 6.49
N THR A 9 -5.88 21.90 7.64
CA THR A 9 -6.38 20.70 8.31
C THR A 9 -7.48 20.02 7.50
N THR A 10 -8.40 20.76 6.88
CA THR A 10 -9.40 20.16 5.98
C THR A 10 -8.73 19.47 4.79
N ALA A 11 -7.72 20.07 4.18
CA ALA A 11 -6.97 19.47 3.07
C ALA A 11 -6.26 18.17 3.48
N LEU A 12 -5.62 18.15 4.66
CA LEU A 12 -4.98 16.95 5.22
C LEU A 12 -6.02 15.84 5.48
N TRP A 13 -7.17 16.19 6.04
CA TRP A 13 -8.26 15.23 6.27
C TRP A 13 -8.90 14.72 4.99
N THR A 14 -8.92 15.49 3.91
CA THR A 14 -9.35 15.00 2.58
C THR A 14 -8.29 14.14 1.89
N ALA A 15 -7.00 14.38 2.18
CA ALA A 15 -5.91 13.59 1.61
C ALA A 15 -5.86 12.17 2.18
N VAL A 16 -6.22 11.98 3.45
CA VAL A 16 -6.24 10.66 4.11
C VAL A 16 -7.15 9.64 3.38
N PRO A 17 -8.46 9.88 3.16
CA PRO A 17 -9.31 8.91 2.47
C PRO A 17 -8.91 8.74 1.00
N LEU A 18 -8.29 9.75 0.39
CA LEU A 18 -7.83 9.70 -1.00
C LEU A 18 -6.59 8.79 -1.14
N LEU A 19 -5.62 8.96 -0.24
CA LEU A 19 -4.45 8.06 -0.15
C LEU A 19 -4.86 6.65 0.28
N PHE A 20 -5.82 6.52 1.19
CA PHE A 20 -6.35 5.22 1.59
C PHE A 20 -7.06 4.52 0.43
N GLY A 21 -7.89 5.24 -0.32
CA GLY A 21 -8.53 4.73 -1.53
C GLY A 21 -7.52 4.30 -2.59
N LEU A 22 -6.46 5.08 -2.79
CA LEU A 22 -5.37 4.72 -3.70
C LEU A 22 -4.63 3.46 -3.22
N ALA A 23 -4.33 3.34 -1.93
CA ALA A 23 -3.69 2.15 -1.35
C ALA A 23 -4.59 0.91 -1.52
N LEU A 24 -5.88 1.05 -1.22
CA LEU A 24 -6.85 -0.03 -1.36
C LEU A 24 -7.01 -0.45 -2.82
N LEU A 25 -7.09 0.51 -3.75
CA LEU A 25 -7.15 0.24 -5.19
C LEU A 25 -5.87 -0.43 -5.68
N ALA A 26 -4.68 0.01 -5.25
CA ALA A 26 -3.43 -0.63 -5.63
C ALA A 26 -3.33 -2.05 -5.08
N TYR A 27 -3.77 -2.27 -3.84
CA TYR A 27 -3.80 -3.58 -3.20
C TYR A 27 -4.81 -4.51 -3.88
N LEU A 28 -6.03 -4.02 -4.17
CA LEU A 28 -7.05 -4.78 -4.89
C LEU A 28 -6.67 -5.01 -6.35
N ALA A 29 -5.99 -4.08 -7.01
CA ALA A 29 -5.51 -4.27 -8.37
C ALA A 29 -4.36 -5.28 -8.42
N GLY A 30 -3.38 -5.18 -7.52
CA GLY A 30 -2.32 -6.19 -7.40
C GLY A 30 -2.91 -7.56 -7.06
N GLY A 31 -3.81 -7.60 -6.07
CA GLY A 31 -4.56 -8.79 -5.68
C GLY A 31 -5.37 -9.37 -6.84
N ALA A 32 -6.19 -8.58 -7.53
CA ALA A 32 -7.01 -9.02 -8.66
C ALA A 32 -6.17 -9.47 -9.86
N LEU A 33 -5.04 -8.82 -10.16
CA LEU A 33 -4.10 -9.29 -11.16
C LEU A 33 -3.48 -10.65 -10.77
N THR A 34 -3.41 -10.96 -9.47
CA THR A 34 -2.88 -12.23 -8.95
C THR A 34 -3.92 -13.31 -8.60
N ALA A 35 -5.20 -12.92 -8.40
CA ALA A 35 -6.25 -13.74 -7.81
C ALA A 35 -7.25 -14.30 -8.83
N ILE A 36 -7.03 -14.08 -10.13
CA ILE A 36 -7.76 -14.83 -11.15
C ILE A 36 -7.15 -16.24 -11.11
N ASP A 37 -8.00 -17.27 -11.01
CA ASP A 37 -7.67 -18.71 -11.12
C ASP A 37 -6.67 -19.08 -12.24
N GLU A 38 -6.45 -18.14 -13.17
CA GLU A 38 -5.42 -18.13 -14.20
C GLU A 38 -3.97 -18.02 -13.69
N VAL A 39 -3.62 -17.60 -12.47
CA VAL A 39 -2.18 -17.52 -12.08
C VAL A 39 -1.59 -18.90 -11.79
N ARG A 40 -2.37 -19.78 -11.15
CA ARG A 40 -1.97 -21.19 -10.97
C ARG A 40 -1.94 -21.91 -12.33
N GLU A 41 -2.87 -21.58 -13.22
CA GLU A 41 -2.82 -22.05 -14.60
C GLU A 41 -1.73 -21.39 -15.45
N ARG A 42 -1.29 -20.14 -15.21
CA ARG A 42 -0.23 -19.45 -15.96
C ARG A 42 1.16 -19.89 -15.51
N CYS A 43 1.38 -20.12 -14.20
CA CYS A 43 2.58 -20.83 -13.75
C CYS A 43 2.62 -22.27 -14.30
N ALA A 44 1.47 -22.91 -14.54
CA ALA A 44 1.39 -24.27 -15.09
C ALA A 44 1.30 -24.38 -16.63
N LYS A 45 0.87 -23.35 -17.37
CA LYS A 45 0.64 -23.38 -18.83
C LYS A 45 1.46 -22.37 -19.62
N GLU A 46 1.83 -21.22 -19.06
CA GLU A 46 2.51 -20.15 -19.82
C GLU A 46 4.03 -20.13 -19.58
N ILE A 47 4.51 -20.68 -18.45
CA ILE A 47 5.95 -20.84 -18.12
C ILE A 47 6.42 -22.31 -18.28
N VAL A 48 5.54 -23.23 -18.69
CA VAL A 48 5.94 -24.61 -19.01
C VAL A 48 6.24 -24.75 -20.51
N PRO A 49 7.42 -24.31 -20.95
CA PRO A 49 8.20 -25.11 -21.87
C PRO A 49 9.43 -25.62 -21.11
N ALA A 50 9.29 -26.80 -20.49
CA ALA A 50 10.34 -27.82 -20.40
C ALA A 50 11.32 -27.93 -19.20
N SER A 51 11.25 -27.22 -18.06
CA SER A 51 12.33 -27.39 -17.03
C SER A 51 12.04 -28.10 -15.70
N ALA A 52 10.88 -28.04 -15.04
CA ALA A 52 10.67 -28.80 -13.78
C ALA A 52 9.20 -28.77 -13.29
N PRO A 53 8.75 -29.78 -12.52
CA PRO A 53 7.50 -29.69 -11.76
C PRO A 53 7.57 -28.58 -10.69
N LEU A 54 6.42 -27.99 -10.39
CA LEU A 54 6.26 -27.01 -9.31
C LEU A 54 6.50 -27.70 -7.96
N ASP A 55 7.40 -27.16 -7.14
CA ASP A 55 7.70 -27.70 -5.81
C ASP A 55 6.73 -27.12 -4.76
N HIS A 56 6.77 -25.79 -4.58
CA HIS A 56 5.88 -25.09 -3.66
C HIS A 56 5.59 -23.64 -4.11
N MET A 57 4.53 -23.07 -3.55
CA MET A 57 4.18 -21.66 -3.71
C MET A 57 4.44 -20.93 -2.41
N ASP A 58 5.29 -19.91 -2.46
CA ASP A 58 5.46 -18.98 -1.35
C ASP A 58 4.55 -17.76 -1.57
N GLY A 59 3.78 -17.45 -0.53
CA GLY A 59 2.78 -16.39 -0.57
C GLY A 59 2.71 -15.65 0.74
N GLY A 60 2.69 -14.32 0.68
CA GLY A 60 2.49 -13.46 1.82
C GLY A 60 1.57 -12.31 1.49
N PHE A 61 0.73 -11.94 2.45
CA PHE A 61 -0.20 -10.81 2.30
C PHE A 61 0.46 -9.46 2.61
N LEU A 62 1.48 -9.43 3.48
CA LEU A 62 2.21 -8.22 3.85
C LEU A 62 3.71 -8.55 4.06
N PRO A 63 4.61 -8.18 3.13
CA PRO A 63 4.35 -7.58 1.82
C PRO A 63 3.58 -8.53 0.90
N LEU A 64 2.77 -7.99 -0.01
CA LEU A 64 2.02 -8.79 -0.98
C LEU A 64 3.04 -9.40 -1.95
N HIS A 65 3.25 -10.71 -1.85
CA HIS A 65 4.11 -11.46 -2.76
C HIS A 65 3.50 -12.83 -3.00
N TRP A 66 3.62 -13.30 -4.24
CA TRP A 66 3.26 -14.64 -4.67
C TRP A 66 4.40 -15.09 -5.59
N THR A 67 5.15 -16.10 -5.18
CA THR A 67 6.30 -16.63 -5.91
C THR A 67 6.13 -18.12 -6.16
N CYS A 68 6.23 -18.52 -7.43
CA CYS A 68 6.27 -19.93 -7.82
C CYS A 68 7.73 -20.41 -7.73
N VAL A 69 7.99 -21.46 -6.93
CA VAL A 69 9.31 -22.10 -6.81
C VAL A 69 9.25 -23.46 -7.49
N PHE A 70 10.18 -23.70 -8.43
CA PHE A 70 10.28 -24.95 -9.19
C PHE A 70 11.43 -25.82 -8.67
N GLU A 71 11.39 -27.15 -8.91
CA GLU A 71 12.45 -28.07 -8.45
C GLU A 71 13.84 -27.75 -9.01
N ASP A 72 13.92 -27.05 -10.15
CA ASP A 72 15.18 -26.57 -10.73
C ASP A 72 15.75 -25.33 -10.01
N GLY A 73 15.06 -24.83 -8.98
CA GLY A 73 15.44 -23.66 -8.20
C GLY A 73 15.08 -22.34 -8.86
N THR A 74 14.36 -22.34 -9.99
CA THR A 74 13.88 -21.11 -10.62
C THR A 74 12.70 -20.53 -9.84
N THR A 75 12.65 -19.20 -9.75
CA THR A 75 11.61 -18.48 -9.03
C THR A 75 10.98 -17.42 -9.91
N TYR A 76 9.65 -17.39 -9.97
CA TYR A 76 8.90 -16.38 -10.74
C TYR A 76 7.95 -15.59 -9.82
N GLU A 77 8.05 -14.27 -9.90
CA GLU A 77 7.17 -13.34 -9.19
C GLU A 77 5.83 -13.20 -9.93
N GLY A 78 4.74 -13.55 -9.26
CA GLY A 78 3.37 -13.37 -9.74
C GLY A 78 2.77 -12.00 -9.40
N VAL A 79 3.40 -11.23 -8.48
CA VAL A 79 2.91 -9.90 -8.08
C VAL A 79 3.72 -8.82 -8.80
N PRO A 80 3.06 -7.77 -9.35
CA PRO A 80 3.78 -6.65 -9.92
C PRO A 80 4.64 -5.91 -8.89
N SER A 81 5.90 -5.62 -9.24
CA SER A 81 6.86 -4.94 -8.37
C SER A 81 6.43 -3.55 -7.91
N TRP A 82 5.47 -2.92 -8.59
CA TRP A 82 4.92 -1.61 -8.22
C TRP A 82 3.88 -1.66 -7.09
N THR A 83 3.28 -2.82 -6.80
CA THR A 83 2.17 -2.91 -5.84
C THR A 83 2.60 -2.54 -4.42
N ASN A 84 3.68 -3.16 -3.93
CA ASN A 84 4.22 -2.90 -2.60
C ASN A 84 4.66 -1.43 -2.39
N PRO A 85 5.47 -0.82 -3.26
CA PRO A 85 5.89 0.57 -3.05
C PRO A 85 4.72 1.57 -3.09
N VAL A 86 3.67 1.33 -3.90
CA VAL A 86 2.48 2.18 -3.90
C VAL A 86 1.70 2.06 -2.59
N VAL A 87 1.48 0.83 -2.10
CA VAL A 87 0.77 0.59 -0.83
C VAL A 87 1.53 1.19 0.36
N PHE A 88 2.83 0.90 0.47
CA PHE A 88 3.66 1.44 1.57
C PHE A 88 3.85 2.95 1.47
N GLY A 89 3.98 3.50 0.25
CA GLY A 89 4.06 4.94 0.02
C GLY A 89 2.77 5.65 0.45
N ALA A 90 1.61 5.09 0.10
CA ALA A 90 0.32 5.64 0.52
C ALA A 90 0.12 5.56 2.05
N LEU A 91 0.50 4.44 2.69
CA LEU A 91 0.50 4.32 4.15
C LEU A 91 1.40 5.37 4.82
N GLY A 92 2.60 5.58 4.29
CA GLY A 92 3.50 6.64 4.76
C GLY A 92 2.89 8.04 4.62
N GLY A 93 2.23 8.32 3.50
CA GLY A 93 1.52 9.58 3.26
C GLY A 93 0.35 9.80 4.24
N ILE A 94 -0.43 8.76 4.54
CA ILE A 94 -1.50 8.80 5.54
C ILE A 94 -0.91 9.13 6.92
N MET A 95 0.16 8.43 7.32
CA MET A 95 0.81 8.66 8.61
C MET A 95 1.35 10.09 8.73
N ALA A 96 1.96 10.62 7.67
CA ALA A 96 2.42 12.01 7.61
C ALA A 96 1.25 13.00 7.73
N CYS A 97 0.13 12.78 7.05
CA CYS A 97 -1.04 13.65 7.12
C CYS A 97 -1.67 13.67 8.53
N VAL A 98 -1.78 12.50 9.16
CA VAL A 98 -2.30 12.35 10.53
C VAL A 98 -1.37 13.06 11.51
N MET A 99 -0.06 12.81 11.44
CA MET A 99 0.92 13.44 12.32
C MET A 99 0.96 14.96 12.16
N ALA A 100 0.92 15.47 10.93
CA ALA A 100 0.85 16.90 10.67
C ALA A 100 -0.41 17.53 11.28
N SER A 101 -1.57 16.87 11.15
CA SER A 101 -2.83 17.32 11.75
C SER A 101 -2.77 17.36 13.29
N LEU A 102 -2.20 16.33 13.91
CA LEU A 102 -2.03 16.26 15.37
C LEU A 102 -1.05 17.32 15.89
N VAL A 103 0.06 17.54 15.21
CA VAL A 103 1.05 18.56 15.57
C VAL A 103 0.46 19.97 15.44
N LEU A 104 -0.31 20.22 14.38
CA LEU A 104 -1.05 21.46 14.23
C LEU A 104 -2.02 21.64 15.41
N ASP A 105 -2.91 20.69 15.69
CA ASP A 105 -3.90 20.81 16.78
C ASP A 105 -3.25 21.07 18.15
N ARG A 106 -2.18 20.34 18.48
CA ARG A 106 -1.41 20.52 19.73
C ARG A 106 -0.81 21.91 19.85
N ARG A 107 -0.21 22.45 18.76
CA ARG A 107 0.37 23.81 18.78
C ARG A 107 -0.69 24.89 19.01
N PHE A 108 -1.91 24.72 18.51
CA PHE A 108 -2.98 25.69 18.72
C PHE A 108 -3.57 25.64 20.13
N ARG A 109 -3.82 24.44 20.67
CA ARG A 109 -4.24 24.30 22.07
C ARG A 109 -3.21 24.89 23.04
N GLY A 110 -1.92 24.71 22.77
CA GLY A 110 -0.84 25.29 23.57
C GLY A 110 -0.80 26.83 23.51
N ARG A 111 -1.04 27.43 22.35
CA ARG A 111 -1.06 28.91 22.21
C ARG A 111 -2.26 29.56 22.88
N ALA A 112 -3.44 28.94 22.81
CA ALA A 112 -4.65 29.45 23.45
C ALA A 112 -4.53 29.45 24.98
N ARG A 113 -3.79 28.49 25.55
CA ARG A 113 -3.56 28.37 27.00
C ARG A 113 -2.61 29.43 27.57
N ASN A 114 -1.75 30.01 26.74
CA ASN A 114 -0.70 30.95 27.15
C ASN A 114 -1.02 32.42 26.84
N SER A 115 -2.28 32.76 26.49
CA SER A 115 -2.72 34.16 26.42
C SER A 115 -3.19 34.60 27.81
N PRO A 116 -2.41 35.41 28.55
CA PRO A 116 -2.90 36.02 29.77
C PRO A 116 -3.98 37.05 29.41
N THR A 117 -5.19 36.83 29.90
CA THR A 117 -6.24 37.86 30.03
C THR A 117 -5.91 38.80 31.17
#